data_AF-A0AAU3R4P7-F1
#
_entry.id   AF-A0AAU3R4P7-F1
#
_cell.length_a   1.000
_cell.length_b   1.000
_cell.length_c   1.000
_cell.angle_alpha   90.00
_cell.angle_beta   90.00
_cell.angle_gamma   90.00
#
_symmetry.space_group_name_H-M   'P 1'
#
loop_
_entity.id
_entity.type
_entity.pdbx_description
1 polymer ?
#
loop_
_entity_poly.entity_id
_entity_poly.type
_entity_poly.pdbx_seq_one_letter_code
_entity_poly.pdbx_strand_id
1 'polypeptide(L)'
;MATDEAVSVQEAAPEHRLGHDHAVPTAQDMERAERALKELAARKELAGDEPLVRPTTHWWGFALHLNAEAADKASEFSELIGDVAGSILPSPFNKIVEAYCKIRAALIKAVSAGYGCRLVSPWFAPGMLIPISKMPTEDTSLWWTVFQEGRPAGQEWSEDQRFPGHASQDNPALAILGNKLWALHRGGGSDKSLWQTHYIPAPPPNYTPNNGWSADEPFPRHASDAGPAAAVFRDKLYVVHKGNGNNSLWWTSRTATGAWEPDRELPQHGTDTGPALAVFGNYLYCVHKGNGSNSVWWTRFDGTSWSPDQEIPRVSTSSNPALAVYNNKLYCVHRGNGDASMWYTTFDGTRWSQDTLIPNTATVAGPALAVFKGKLYCVHRGNNDQSLWWTAFNGSTWSRDTEFPGHASGAGPALMVYRDPYGTEDQLFCVHRGFGKKNAATNENQELTAADEPVSS
;
A
#
# COMPACT_ATOMS: atom_id res chain seq x y z
N MET A 1 11.94 -88.96 12.76
CA MET A 1 12.23 -87.77 13.59
C MET A 1 12.81 -86.70 12.69
N ALA A 2 12.57 -85.42 13.02
CA ALA A 2 12.81 -84.19 12.27
C ALA A 2 11.54 -83.71 11.54
N THR A 3 10.59 -83.04 12.21
CA THR A 3 10.53 -81.61 12.61
C THR A 3 10.45 -80.64 11.43
N ASP A 4 9.20 -80.24 11.16
CA ASP A 4 8.83 -79.00 10.47
C ASP A 4 9.20 -77.81 11.35
N GLU A 5 9.96 -76.84 10.83
CA GLU A 5 10.02 -75.49 11.38
C GLU A 5 9.87 -74.48 10.23
N ALA A 6 8.72 -73.81 10.23
CA ALA A 6 8.41 -72.69 9.38
C ALA A 6 9.18 -71.45 9.86
N VAL A 7 10.06 -70.91 9.00
CA VAL A 7 10.70 -69.61 9.24
C VAL A 7 9.75 -68.52 8.74
N SER A 8 9.12 -67.80 9.66
CA SER A 8 8.39 -66.56 9.37
C SER A 8 9.38 -65.46 9.01
N VAL A 9 9.30 -64.93 7.79
CA VAL A 9 9.98 -63.70 7.41
C VAL A 9 9.21 -62.53 8.05
N GLN A 10 9.75 -61.95 9.10
CA GLN A 10 9.29 -60.66 9.62
C GLN A 10 9.67 -59.57 8.62
N GLU A 11 8.66 -58.96 8.01
CA GLU A 11 8.80 -57.73 7.21
C GLU A 11 9.25 -56.60 8.14
N ALA A 12 10.49 -56.12 7.98
CA ALA A 12 11.04 -55.07 8.81
C ALA A 12 10.31 -53.74 8.55
N ALA A 13 9.80 -53.12 9.62
CA ALA A 13 9.18 -51.80 9.56
C ALA A 13 10.19 -50.76 8.99
N PRO A 14 9.76 -49.82 8.13
CA PRO A 14 10.66 -48.83 7.56
C PRO A 14 11.23 -47.93 8.68
N GLU A 15 12.55 -47.92 8.82
CA GLU A 15 13.24 -47.01 9.74
C GLU A 15 13.05 -45.56 9.27
N HIS A 16 12.14 -44.82 9.92
CA HIS A 16 12.02 -43.38 9.75
C HIS A 16 13.25 -42.66 10.33
N ARG A 17 14.30 -42.48 9.50
CA ARG A 17 15.47 -41.67 9.85
C ARG A 17 15.25 -40.21 9.43
N LEU A 18 15.29 -39.30 10.41
CA LEU A 18 15.24 -37.86 10.17
C LEU A 18 16.42 -37.41 9.28
N GLY A 19 16.14 -36.76 8.15
CA GLY A 19 17.17 -36.15 7.27
C GLY A 19 17.46 -36.83 5.92
N HIS A 20 16.66 -37.80 5.47
CA HIS A 20 16.72 -38.36 4.10
C HIS A 20 15.56 -37.87 3.22
N ASP A 21 15.69 -37.98 1.89
CA ASP A 21 14.67 -37.57 0.89
C ASP A 21 13.29 -38.24 1.08
N HIS A 22 13.20 -39.30 1.88
CA HIS A 22 11.94 -39.97 2.27
C HIS A 22 11.30 -39.38 3.55
N ALA A 23 11.83 -38.30 4.12
CA ALA A 23 11.24 -37.55 5.25
C ALA A 23 10.07 -36.64 4.83
N VAL A 24 9.40 -36.97 3.72
CA VAL A 24 8.18 -36.32 3.25
C VAL A 24 7.00 -36.93 4.00
N PRO A 25 6.06 -36.12 4.54
CA PRO A 25 4.86 -36.64 5.21
C PRO A 25 4.13 -37.65 4.32
N THR A 26 3.69 -38.76 4.90
CA THR A 26 2.91 -39.76 4.15
C THR A 26 1.55 -39.18 3.78
N ALA A 27 0.86 -39.79 2.81
CA ALA A 27 -0.50 -39.39 2.45
C ALA A 27 -1.46 -39.44 3.67
N GLN A 28 -1.24 -40.39 4.59
CA GLN A 28 -2.01 -40.49 5.84
C GLN A 28 -1.72 -39.34 6.81
N ASP A 29 -0.48 -38.86 6.88
CA ASP A 29 -0.12 -37.69 7.71
C ASP A 29 -0.75 -36.41 7.17
N MET A 30 -0.78 -36.27 5.84
CA MET A 30 -1.44 -35.15 5.16
C MET A 30 -2.95 -35.17 5.37
N GLU A 31 -3.60 -36.33 5.28
CA GLU A 31 -5.04 -36.48 5.54
C GLU A 31 -5.38 -36.20 7.02
N ARG A 32 -4.52 -36.61 7.96
CA ARG A 32 -4.66 -36.30 9.39
C ARG A 32 -4.52 -34.80 9.65
N ALA A 33 -3.57 -34.13 8.99
CA ALA A 33 -3.41 -32.68 9.07
C ALA A 33 -4.62 -31.95 8.50
N GLU A 34 -5.13 -32.35 7.32
CA GLU A 34 -6.33 -31.78 6.73
C GLU A 34 -7.57 -31.95 7.61
N ARG A 35 -7.71 -33.10 8.29
CA ARG A 35 -8.80 -33.33 9.24
C ARG A 35 -8.71 -32.39 10.44
N ALA A 36 -7.53 -32.20 11.01
CA ALA A 36 -7.31 -31.25 12.11
C ALA A 36 -7.57 -29.80 11.66
N LEU A 37 -7.20 -29.44 10.44
CA LEU A 37 -7.47 -28.13 9.84
C LEU A 37 -8.97 -27.90 9.60
N LYS A 38 -9.70 -28.91 9.09
CA LYS A 38 -11.16 -28.86 8.96
C LYS A 38 -11.86 -28.73 10.30
N GLU A 39 -11.35 -29.39 11.35
CA GLU A 39 -11.90 -29.26 12.70
C GLU A 39 -11.61 -27.88 13.32
N LEU A 40 -10.42 -27.32 13.08
CA LEU A 40 -10.08 -25.94 13.46
C LEU A 40 -10.94 -24.90 12.73
N ALA A 41 -11.22 -25.12 11.43
CA ALA A 41 -12.10 -24.28 10.63
C ALA A 41 -13.56 -24.40 11.07
N ALA A 42 -14.04 -25.61 11.40
CA ALA A 42 -15.41 -25.85 11.87
C ALA A 42 -15.69 -25.26 13.27
N ARG A 43 -14.66 -24.98 14.07
CA ARG A 43 -14.79 -24.39 15.41
C ARG A 43 -14.96 -22.86 15.42
N LYS A 44 -15.00 -22.18 14.27
CA LYS A 44 -15.37 -20.76 14.15
C LYS A 44 -16.02 -20.45 12.79
N GLU A 45 -17.23 -19.91 12.82
CA GLU A 45 -18.06 -19.56 11.65
C GLU A 45 -17.74 -18.19 11.01
N LEU A 46 -16.56 -17.60 11.25
CA LEU A 46 -16.21 -16.27 10.69
C LEU A 46 -14.70 -16.10 10.51
N ALA A 47 -14.19 -16.51 9.34
CA ALA A 47 -12.98 -15.97 8.73
C ALA A 47 -13.14 -16.21 7.23
N GLY A 48 -12.81 -15.21 6.39
CA GLY A 48 -12.94 -15.29 4.94
C GLY A 48 -12.09 -16.41 4.30
N ASP A 49 -12.00 -16.40 2.96
CA ASP A 49 -11.49 -17.49 2.11
C ASP A 49 -10.07 -18.05 2.41
N GLU A 50 -9.31 -17.52 3.38
CA GLU A 50 -7.97 -18.02 3.72
C GLU A 50 -7.93 -18.90 4.99
N PRO A 51 -7.29 -20.09 4.95
CA PRO A 51 -7.15 -20.97 6.10
C PRO A 51 -6.24 -20.40 7.19
N LEU A 52 -6.66 -20.51 8.46
CA LEU A 52 -5.94 -20.05 9.66
C LEU A 52 -4.47 -20.52 9.71
N VAL A 53 -4.24 -21.80 9.37
CA VAL A 53 -2.91 -22.43 9.33
C VAL A 53 -2.79 -23.24 8.05
N ARG A 54 -1.70 -23.04 7.31
CA ARG A 54 -1.38 -23.86 6.13
C ARG A 54 0.02 -24.47 6.28
N PRO A 55 0.18 -25.79 6.28
CA PRO A 55 1.50 -26.42 6.27
C PRO A 55 2.09 -26.45 4.86
N THR A 56 3.39 -26.27 4.74
CA THR A 56 4.17 -26.56 3.52
C THR A 56 5.41 -27.35 3.89
N THR A 57 5.75 -28.34 3.07
CA THR A 57 6.94 -29.17 3.23
C THR A 57 8.03 -28.72 2.28
N HIS A 58 9.28 -28.89 2.70
CA HIS A 58 10.48 -28.63 1.93
C HIS A 58 11.45 -29.79 2.13
N TRP A 59 12.39 -29.97 1.20
CA TRP A 59 13.41 -31.03 1.34
C TRP A 59 14.25 -30.88 2.61
N TRP A 60 14.45 -29.64 3.09
CA TRP A 60 15.22 -29.33 4.30
C TRP A 60 14.39 -29.23 5.60
N GLY A 61 13.06 -29.17 5.52
CA GLY A 61 12.20 -28.94 6.69
C GLY A 61 10.73 -28.68 6.36
N PHE A 62 10.03 -28.02 7.27
CA PHE A 62 8.64 -27.61 7.06
C PHE A 62 8.40 -26.17 7.51
N ALA A 63 7.33 -25.58 6.97
CA ALA A 63 6.85 -24.27 7.36
C ALA A 63 5.35 -24.32 7.68
N LEU A 64 4.95 -23.69 8.78
CA LEU A 64 3.56 -23.45 9.13
C LEU A 64 3.23 -21.99 8.85
N HIS A 65 2.37 -21.76 7.88
CA HIS A 65 1.91 -20.43 7.50
C HIS A 65 0.74 -20.06 8.39
N LEU A 66 0.94 -19.10 9.29
CA LEU A 66 -0.10 -18.56 10.17
C LEU A 66 -0.61 -17.25 9.57
N ASN A 67 -1.93 -17.06 9.53
CA ASN A 67 -2.49 -15.72 9.32
C ASN A 67 -2.39 -14.90 10.63
N ALA A 68 -2.90 -13.67 10.63
CA ALA A 68 -2.83 -12.77 11.79
C ALA A 68 -3.44 -13.41 13.06
N GLU A 69 -4.68 -13.88 12.97
CA GLU A 69 -5.39 -14.49 14.10
C GLU A 69 -4.70 -15.76 14.62
N ALA A 70 -4.19 -16.60 13.73
CA ALA A 70 -3.50 -17.83 14.13
C ALA A 70 -2.15 -17.54 14.80
N ALA A 71 -1.44 -16.47 14.38
CA ALA A 71 -0.20 -16.04 15.02
C ALA A 71 -0.44 -15.48 16.42
N ASP A 72 -1.52 -14.72 16.62
CA ASP A 72 -1.92 -14.18 17.93
C ASP A 72 -2.24 -15.33 18.91
N LYS A 73 -3.09 -16.28 18.49
CA LYS A 73 -3.39 -17.46 19.31
C LYS A 73 -2.16 -18.31 19.61
N ALA A 74 -1.25 -18.48 18.65
CA ALA A 74 -0.02 -19.24 18.85
C ALA A 74 0.91 -18.60 19.90
N SER A 75 0.93 -17.27 19.97
CA SER A 75 1.65 -16.52 21.01
C SER A 75 1.02 -16.74 22.39
N GLU A 76 -0.31 -16.58 22.50
CA GLU A 76 -1.07 -16.78 23.74
C GLU A 76 -0.91 -18.20 24.31
N PHE A 77 -1.03 -19.23 23.47
CA PHE A 77 -0.83 -20.61 23.90
C PHE A 77 0.61 -20.88 24.34
N SER A 78 1.60 -20.25 23.69
CA SER A 78 3.01 -20.39 24.08
C SER A 78 3.27 -19.78 25.46
N GLU A 79 2.67 -18.63 25.77
CA GLU A 79 2.69 -18.03 27.11
C GLU A 79 2.05 -18.94 28.16
N LEU A 80 0.85 -19.46 27.87
CA LEU A 80 0.11 -20.32 28.80
C LEU A 80 0.87 -21.62 29.12
N ILE A 81 1.50 -22.24 28.12
CA ILE A 81 2.37 -23.41 28.34
C ILE A 81 3.56 -23.04 29.24
N GLY A 82 4.15 -21.86 29.04
CA GLY A 82 5.24 -21.35 29.88
C GLY A 82 4.82 -21.21 31.35
N ASP A 83 3.65 -20.62 31.61
CA ASP A 83 3.14 -20.41 32.97
C ASP A 83 2.80 -21.74 33.68
N VAL A 84 2.18 -22.69 32.95
CA VAL A 84 1.87 -24.02 33.48
C VAL A 84 3.13 -24.84 33.72
N ALA A 85 4.06 -24.88 32.77
CA ALA A 85 5.31 -25.63 32.91
C ALA A 85 6.22 -25.03 34.01
N GLY A 86 6.27 -23.70 34.12
CA GLY A 86 6.98 -23.00 35.20
C GLY A 86 6.45 -23.35 36.60
N SER A 87 5.16 -23.67 36.69
CA SER A 87 4.49 -24.03 37.95
C SER A 87 4.69 -25.50 38.36
N ILE A 88 4.97 -26.39 37.40
CA ILE A 88 5.04 -27.85 37.62
C ILE A 88 6.50 -28.35 37.71
N LEU A 89 7.44 -27.70 37.01
CA LEU A 89 8.81 -28.18 36.93
C LEU A 89 9.66 -27.79 38.16
N PRO A 90 10.64 -28.64 38.54
CA PRO A 90 11.60 -28.29 39.59
C PRO A 90 12.61 -27.25 39.11
N SER A 91 13.11 -26.43 40.04
CA SER A 91 14.19 -25.47 39.77
C SER A 91 15.51 -26.18 39.41
N PRO A 92 16.33 -25.63 38.48
CA PRO A 92 16.16 -24.37 37.76
C PRO A 92 15.38 -24.50 36.44
N PHE A 93 14.93 -25.70 36.08
CA PHE A 93 14.30 -25.99 34.79
C PHE A 93 13.00 -25.21 34.57
N ASN A 94 12.22 -24.98 35.62
CA ASN A 94 11.01 -24.15 35.54
C ASN A 94 11.28 -22.75 34.96
N LYS A 95 12.30 -22.05 35.48
CA LYS A 95 12.66 -20.70 35.01
C LYS A 95 13.15 -20.70 33.58
N ILE A 96 13.88 -21.75 33.18
CA ILE A 96 14.41 -21.89 31.82
C ILE A 96 13.29 -22.14 30.82
N VAL A 97 12.36 -23.04 31.12
CA VAL A 97 11.23 -23.38 30.25
C VAL A 97 10.24 -22.22 30.16
N GLU A 98 9.92 -21.58 31.29
CA GLU A 98 9.06 -20.40 31.33
C GLU A 98 9.65 -19.24 30.51
N ALA A 99 10.95 -18.95 30.69
CA ALA A 99 11.64 -17.90 29.93
C ALA A 99 11.68 -18.22 28.43
N TYR A 100 11.97 -19.47 28.05
CA TYR A 100 11.97 -19.91 26.66
C TYR A 100 10.60 -19.71 26.00
N CYS A 101 9.52 -20.12 26.67
CA CYS A 101 8.14 -19.95 26.19
C CYS A 101 7.74 -18.48 26.06
N LYS A 102 8.08 -17.63 27.04
CA LYS A 102 7.79 -16.19 27.01
C LYS A 102 8.58 -15.44 25.93
N ILE A 103 9.87 -15.73 25.79
CA ILE A 103 10.71 -15.16 24.71
C ILE A 103 10.13 -15.52 23.36
N ARG A 104 9.71 -16.79 23.18
CA ARG A 104 9.13 -17.27 21.94
C ARG A 104 7.78 -16.63 21.63
N ALA A 105 6.90 -16.49 22.60
CA ALA A 105 5.61 -15.80 22.43
C ALA A 105 5.80 -14.34 22.05
N ALA A 106 6.74 -13.65 22.72
CA ALA A 106 7.12 -12.27 22.40
C ALA A 106 7.69 -12.14 20.98
N LEU A 107 8.55 -13.09 20.55
CA LEU A 107 9.08 -13.12 19.18
C LEU A 107 7.97 -13.34 18.14
N ILE A 108 7.03 -14.26 18.36
CA ILE A 108 5.90 -14.49 17.45
C ILE A 108 5.02 -13.24 17.34
N LYS A 109 4.72 -12.58 18.46
CA LYS A 109 3.93 -11.35 18.51
C LYS A 109 4.63 -10.19 17.79
N ALA A 110 5.93 -10.01 18.04
CA ALA A 110 6.73 -8.97 17.40
C ALA A 110 6.89 -9.19 15.88
N VAL A 111 7.11 -10.44 15.45
CA VAL A 111 7.36 -10.76 14.04
C VAL A 111 6.08 -10.82 13.21
N SER A 112 4.94 -11.14 13.82
CA SER A 112 3.65 -11.22 13.10
C SER A 112 3.03 -9.85 12.84
N ALA A 113 3.13 -8.90 13.78
CA ALA A 113 2.66 -7.51 13.68
C ALA A 113 1.29 -7.32 12.99
N GLY A 114 0.33 -8.22 13.22
CA GLY A 114 -1.02 -8.17 12.62
C GLY A 114 -1.14 -8.71 11.18
N TYR A 115 -0.06 -9.20 10.57
CA TYR A 115 -0.05 -9.83 9.22
C TYR A 115 0.13 -11.34 9.26
N GLY A 116 0.38 -11.91 10.44
CA GLY A 116 0.75 -13.30 10.60
C GLY A 116 2.24 -13.55 10.32
N CYS A 117 2.65 -14.81 10.43
CA CYS A 117 4.04 -15.22 10.25
C CYS A 117 4.13 -16.63 9.69
N ARG A 118 5.32 -17.02 9.24
CA ARG A 118 5.67 -18.41 8.95
C ARG A 118 6.52 -18.93 10.09
N LEU A 119 6.14 -20.04 10.70
CA LEU A 119 7.00 -20.75 11.64
C LEU A 119 7.78 -21.79 10.86
N VAL A 120 9.11 -21.71 10.87
CA VAL A 120 9.97 -22.57 10.06
C VAL A 120 10.85 -23.46 10.94
N SER A 121 10.87 -24.75 10.62
CA SER A 121 11.71 -25.73 11.29
C SER A 121 12.43 -26.62 10.28
N PRO A 122 13.73 -26.87 10.42
CA PRO A 122 14.40 -27.94 9.69
C PRO A 122 14.00 -29.31 10.26
N TRP A 123 14.12 -30.36 9.45
CA TRP A 123 13.71 -31.72 9.88
C TRP A 123 14.47 -32.21 11.12
N PHE A 124 15.75 -31.84 11.28
CA PHE A 124 16.56 -32.25 12.44
C PHE A 124 16.24 -31.47 13.73
N ALA A 125 15.47 -30.39 13.66
CA ALA A 125 15.05 -29.59 14.81
C ALA A 125 13.58 -29.12 14.65
N PRO A 126 12.62 -30.06 14.67
CA PRO A 126 11.22 -29.78 14.33
C PRO A 126 10.54 -28.80 15.31
N GLY A 127 11.04 -28.69 16.55
CA GLY A 127 10.54 -27.76 17.55
C GLY A 127 11.01 -26.31 17.42
N MET A 128 11.94 -26.01 16.50
CA MET A 128 12.61 -24.70 16.42
C MET A 128 11.65 -23.58 16.02
N LEU A 129 10.79 -23.82 15.03
CA LEU A 129 9.62 -23.00 14.67
C LEU A 129 9.92 -21.50 14.66
N ILE A 130 10.99 -21.13 13.96
CA ILE A 130 11.48 -19.76 13.88
C ILE A 130 10.41 -18.91 13.18
N PRO A 131 9.93 -17.83 13.83
CA PRO A 131 8.98 -16.93 13.21
C PRO A 131 9.69 -16.08 12.14
N ILE A 132 9.18 -16.16 10.92
CA ILE A 132 9.57 -15.31 9.79
C ILE A 132 8.35 -14.48 9.42
N SER A 133 8.51 -13.17 9.36
CA SER A 133 7.37 -12.28 9.11
C SER A 133 6.74 -12.57 7.74
N LYS A 134 5.41 -12.53 7.70
CA LYS A 134 4.66 -12.38 6.44
C LYS A 134 4.44 -10.90 6.08
N MET A 135 4.90 -9.96 6.93
CA MET A 135 4.94 -8.55 6.56
C MET A 135 5.63 -8.43 5.21
N PRO A 136 5.00 -7.76 4.24
CA PRO A 136 5.66 -7.58 2.97
C PRO A 136 6.92 -6.74 3.09
N THR A 137 7.94 -7.07 2.29
CA THR A 137 9.12 -6.22 2.11
C THR A 137 8.69 -4.85 1.58
N GLU A 138 9.40 -3.78 1.94
CA GLU A 138 9.11 -2.44 1.43
C GLU A 138 9.20 -2.41 -0.10
N ASP A 139 8.05 -2.40 -0.76
CA ASP A 139 7.95 -2.09 -2.17
C ASP A 139 7.89 -0.58 -2.32
N THR A 140 8.99 0.01 -2.74
CA THR A 140 9.06 1.44 -3.06
C THR A 140 8.62 1.72 -4.49
N SER A 141 8.27 0.73 -5.31
CA SER A 141 7.88 0.96 -6.70
C SER A 141 6.61 1.79 -6.79
N LEU A 142 6.48 2.60 -7.83
CA LEU A 142 5.20 3.18 -8.19
C LEU A 142 4.35 2.17 -8.96
N TRP A 143 3.04 2.24 -8.72
CA TRP A 143 2.00 1.46 -9.39
C TRP A 143 0.88 2.39 -9.84
N TRP A 144 0.14 1.98 -10.87
CA TRP A 144 -1.04 2.67 -11.34
C TRP A 144 -2.22 1.73 -11.58
N THR A 145 -3.42 2.29 -11.43
CA THR A 145 -4.69 1.64 -11.73
C THR A 145 -5.69 2.68 -12.24
N VAL A 146 -6.69 2.25 -13.01
CA VAL A 146 -7.76 3.10 -13.54
C VAL A 146 -9.13 2.64 -13.06
N PHE A 147 -10.00 3.60 -12.77
CA PHE A 147 -11.39 3.37 -12.45
C PHE A 147 -12.33 3.75 -13.58
N GLN A 148 -13.34 2.89 -13.77
CA GLN A 148 -14.42 3.10 -14.73
C GLN A 148 -15.77 2.75 -14.08
N GLU A 149 -16.66 3.75 -13.96
CA GLU A 149 -18.05 3.49 -13.53
C GLU A 149 -18.77 2.56 -14.51
N GLY A 150 -19.62 1.67 -13.99
CA GLY A 150 -20.47 0.77 -14.78
C GLY A 150 -19.92 -0.65 -14.94
N ARG A 151 -18.73 -0.92 -14.41
CA ARG A 151 -18.19 -2.29 -14.26
C ARG A 151 -18.92 -3.04 -13.13
N PRO A 152 -18.89 -4.39 -13.11
CA PRO A 152 -19.39 -5.18 -12.00
C PRO A 152 -18.72 -4.76 -10.67
N ALA A 153 -19.46 -4.92 -9.57
CA ALA A 153 -18.93 -4.64 -8.24
C ALA A 153 -17.66 -5.48 -7.95
N GLY A 154 -16.61 -4.83 -7.48
CA GLY A 154 -15.29 -5.42 -7.27
C GLY A 154 -14.40 -5.45 -8.52
N GLN A 155 -14.87 -4.91 -9.65
CA GLN A 155 -14.13 -4.82 -10.92
C GLN A 155 -14.13 -3.38 -11.49
N GLU A 156 -14.49 -2.40 -10.68
CA GLU A 156 -14.50 -1.00 -11.10
C GLU A 156 -13.10 -0.41 -11.28
N TRP A 157 -12.11 -1.00 -10.62
CA TRP A 157 -10.70 -0.69 -10.75
C TRP A 157 -10.01 -1.76 -11.60
N SER A 158 -9.09 -1.36 -12.47
CA SER A 158 -8.23 -2.29 -13.21
C SER A 158 -7.23 -2.98 -12.28
N GLU A 159 -6.58 -4.03 -12.77
CA GLU A 159 -5.40 -4.58 -12.11
C GLU A 159 -4.28 -3.56 -11.97
N ASP A 160 -3.49 -3.70 -10.90
CA ASP A 160 -2.33 -2.86 -10.62
C ASP A 160 -1.22 -3.08 -11.65
N GLN A 161 -0.77 -1.99 -12.28
CA GLN A 161 0.33 -1.99 -13.23
C GLN A 161 1.54 -1.29 -12.63
N ARG A 162 2.71 -1.93 -12.71
CA ARG A 162 3.95 -1.37 -12.15
C ARG A 162 4.57 -0.35 -13.12
N PHE A 163 5.09 0.76 -12.58
CA PHE A 163 6.04 1.59 -13.32
C PHE A 163 7.44 0.95 -13.27
N PRO A 164 8.01 0.46 -14.38
CA PRO A 164 9.32 -0.18 -14.36
C PRO A 164 10.39 0.84 -13.97
N GLY A 165 11.16 0.58 -12.92
CA GLY A 165 12.29 1.42 -12.51
C GLY A 165 11.94 2.72 -11.79
N HIS A 166 10.67 2.99 -11.50
CA HIS A 166 10.24 4.20 -10.77
C HIS A 166 9.95 3.84 -9.32
N ALA A 167 10.62 4.53 -8.39
CA ALA A 167 10.47 4.28 -6.96
C ALA A 167 10.21 5.57 -6.19
N SER A 168 9.29 5.50 -5.22
CA SER A 168 9.00 6.59 -4.30
C SER A 168 8.86 6.13 -2.86
N GLN A 169 9.35 6.96 -1.95
CA GLN A 169 9.14 6.79 -0.52
C GLN A 169 7.80 7.35 -0.04
N ASP A 170 7.26 8.35 -0.74
CA ASP A 170 6.14 9.18 -0.33
C ASP A 170 5.05 9.21 -1.41
N ASN A 171 3.97 9.95 -1.15
CA ASN A 171 2.89 10.10 -2.13
C ASN A 171 3.40 10.78 -3.43
N PRO A 172 2.97 10.31 -4.61
CA PRO A 172 3.24 10.96 -5.87
C PRO A 172 2.32 12.18 -6.07
N ALA A 173 2.52 12.87 -7.19
CA ALA A 173 1.66 13.93 -7.70
C ALA A 173 1.42 13.75 -9.20
N LEU A 174 0.26 14.18 -9.68
CA LEU A 174 -0.16 14.03 -11.08
C LEU A 174 -0.63 15.37 -11.66
N ALA A 175 -0.34 15.60 -12.93
CA ALA A 175 -0.84 16.77 -13.65
C ALA A 175 -0.83 16.56 -15.17
N ILE A 176 -1.69 17.25 -15.91
CA ILE A 176 -1.70 17.21 -17.38
C ILE A 176 -1.24 18.56 -17.93
N LEU A 177 -0.15 18.58 -18.70
CA LEU A 177 0.37 19.78 -19.35
C LEU A 177 0.58 19.50 -20.84
N GLY A 178 -0.17 20.22 -21.68
CA GLY A 178 -0.21 19.94 -23.12
C GLY A 178 -0.79 18.55 -23.39
N ASN A 179 -0.09 17.72 -24.13
CA ASN A 179 -0.47 16.33 -24.42
C ASN A 179 0.18 15.31 -23.47
N LYS A 180 0.87 15.77 -22.43
CA LYS A 180 1.61 14.93 -21.48
C LYS A 180 0.87 14.81 -20.17
N LEU A 181 0.67 13.57 -19.73
CA LEU A 181 0.34 13.27 -18.34
C LEU A 181 1.65 13.13 -17.56
N TRP A 182 1.83 13.94 -16.53
CA TRP A 182 3.01 13.94 -15.68
C TRP A 182 2.74 13.19 -14.38
N ALA A 183 3.69 12.35 -13.99
CA ALA A 183 3.78 11.80 -12.64
C ALA A 183 5.09 12.28 -12.01
N LEU A 184 4.98 12.85 -10.82
CA LEU A 184 6.08 13.48 -10.10
C LEU A 184 6.17 12.86 -8.71
N HIS A 185 7.36 12.56 -8.25
CA HIS A 185 7.52 11.87 -6.97
C HIS A 185 8.88 12.16 -6.34
N ARG A 186 8.98 11.89 -5.04
CA ARG A 186 10.28 11.76 -4.37
C ARG A 186 10.89 10.41 -4.72
N GLY A 187 12.22 10.30 -4.73
CA GLY A 187 12.91 9.01 -4.86
C GLY A 187 12.56 7.99 -3.75
N GLY A 188 12.88 6.73 -4.00
CA GLY A 188 12.63 5.62 -3.07
C GLY A 188 13.65 5.53 -1.93
N GLY A 189 13.22 5.05 -0.76
CA GLY A 189 14.11 4.83 0.39
C GLY A 189 14.72 6.14 0.91
N SER A 190 16.05 6.21 0.95
CA SER A 190 16.79 7.38 1.41
C SER A 190 16.98 8.46 0.33
N ASP A 191 16.58 8.22 -0.92
CA ASP A 191 16.67 9.24 -1.96
C ASP A 191 15.67 10.38 -1.68
N LYS A 192 16.21 11.60 -1.62
CA LYS A 192 15.46 12.83 -1.38
C LYS A 192 15.24 13.63 -2.67
N SER A 193 15.82 13.20 -3.78
CA SER A 193 15.66 13.87 -5.07
C SER A 193 14.20 13.79 -5.52
N LEU A 194 13.73 14.82 -6.21
CA LEU A 194 12.48 14.76 -6.95
C LEU A 194 12.74 14.16 -8.34
N TRP A 195 11.78 13.39 -8.81
CA TRP A 195 11.79 12.64 -10.05
C TRP A 195 10.52 12.92 -10.85
N GLN A 196 10.63 12.82 -12.16
CA GLN A 196 9.53 12.98 -13.11
C GLN A 196 9.53 11.86 -14.12
N THR A 197 8.32 11.41 -14.44
CA THR A 197 8.04 10.66 -15.65
C THR A 197 6.80 11.24 -16.32
N HIS A 198 6.68 11.04 -17.62
CA HIS A 198 5.51 11.51 -18.35
C HIS A 198 5.03 10.51 -19.38
N TYR A 199 3.71 10.43 -19.52
CA TYR A 199 3.04 9.62 -20.51
C TYR A 199 2.69 10.45 -21.74
N ILE A 200 3.09 9.95 -22.91
CA ILE A 200 2.64 10.40 -24.21
C ILE A 200 1.96 9.21 -24.90
N PRO A 201 0.68 9.32 -25.27
CA PRO A 201 -0.03 8.26 -25.96
C PRO A 201 0.54 8.07 -27.38
N ALA A 202 0.95 6.85 -27.70
CA ALA A 202 1.48 6.51 -29.02
C ALA A 202 0.35 6.45 -30.07
N PRO A 203 0.54 7.04 -31.27
CA PRO A 203 -0.45 6.93 -32.34
C PRO A 203 -0.61 5.48 -32.83
N PRO A 204 -1.82 5.05 -33.22
CA PRO A 204 -2.03 3.78 -33.90
C PRO A 204 -1.14 3.65 -35.16
N PRO A 205 -0.59 2.46 -35.48
CA PRO A 205 -0.80 1.16 -34.82
C PRO A 205 0.18 0.87 -33.67
N ASN A 206 1.06 1.80 -33.30
CA ASN A 206 2.18 1.56 -32.36
C ASN A 206 1.78 1.64 -30.88
N TYR A 207 0.50 1.44 -30.57
CA TYR A 207 0.01 1.40 -29.20
C TYR A 207 0.47 0.10 -28.52
N THR A 208 1.30 0.22 -27.49
CA THR A 208 1.48 -0.87 -26.54
C THR A 208 1.22 -0.34 -25.13
N PRO A 209 0.60 -1.14 -24.23
CA PRO A 209 0.29 -0.73 -22.86
C PRO A 209 1.50 -0.20 -22.07
N ASN A 210 2.72 -0.55 -22.48
CA ASN A 210 3.97 -0.25 -21.78
C ASN A 210 4.86 0.82 -22.44
N ASN A 211 4.55 1.34 -23.64
CA ASN A 211 5.45 2.25 -24.38
C ASN A 211 5.18 3.76 -24.24
N GLY A 212 4.16 4.17 -23.49
CA GLY A 212 3.81 5.60 -23.43
C GLY A 212 4.56 6.41 -22.36
N TRP A 213 5.03 5.76 -21.29
CA TRP A 213 5.77 6.42 -20.21
C TRP A 213 7.23 6.63 -20.59
N SER A 214 7.76 7.82 -20.29
CA SER A 214 9.19 8.10 -20.42
C SER A 214 9.99 7.32 -19.38
N ALA A 215 11.31 7.30 -19.57
CA ALA A 215 12.22 6.97 -18.47
C ALA A 215 11.99 7.94 -17.30
N ASP A 216 12.33 7.48 -16.09
CA ASP A 216 12.33 8.31 -14.90
C ASP A 216 13.53 9.27 -14.95
N GLU A 217 13.27 10.56 -14.80
CA GLU A 217 14.29 11.61 -14.89
C GLU A 217 14.33 12.43 -13.59
N PRO A 218 15.53 12.69 -13.03
CA PRO A 218 15.64 13.51 -11.85
C PRO A 218 15.36 14.98 -12.19
N PHE A 219 14.72 15.68 -11.27
CA PHE A 219 14.67 17.13 -11.29
C PHE A 219 16.07 17.70 -11.05
N PRO A 220 16.58 18.60 -11.92
CA PRO A 220 17.88 19.20 -11.71
C PRO A 220 17.91 20.05 -10.43
N ARG A 221 18.54 19.52 -9.37
CA ARG A 221 18.76 20.19 -8.07
C ARG A 221 17.50 20.46 -7.23
N HIS A 222 16.44 19.67 -7.40
CA HIS A 222 15.27 19.72 -6.51
C HIS A 222 15.18 18.48 -5.64
N ALA A 223 14.97 18.68 -4.35
CA ALA A 223 14.86 17.62 -3.37
C ALA A 223 13.77 17.94 -2.34
N SER A 224 13.13 16.90 -1.82
CA SER A 224 12.04 17.01 -0.86
C SER A 224 12.13 15.93 0.20
N ASP A 225 11.78 16.29 1.43
CA ASP A 225 11.61 15.34 2.52
C ASP A 225 10.27 14.60 2.50
N ALA A 226 9.31 15.05 1.71
CA ALA A 226 7.96 14.47 1.58
C ALA A 226 7.50 14.41 0.11
N GLY A 227 6.30 13.88 -0.13
CA GLY A 227 5.68 13.87 -1.46
C GLY A 227 5.44 15.30 -2.00
N PRO A 228 5.66 15.54 -3.30
CA PRO A 228 5.36 16.84 -3.91
C PRO A 228 3.85 17.02 -4.14
N ALA A 229 3.45 18.23 -4.50
CA ALA A 229 2.15 18.52 -5.08
C ALA A 229 2.30 19.22 -6.43
N ALA A 230 1.38 18.96 -7.34
CA ALA A 230 1.46 19.48 -8.71
C ALA A 230 0.10 19.93 -9.24
N ALA A 231 0.09 21.01 -10.00
CA ALA A 231 -1.09 21.48 -10.71
C ALA A 231 -0.68 22.32 -11.92
N VAL A 232 -1.50 22.30 -12.98
CA VAL A 232 -1.32 23.22 -14.11
C VAL A 232 -2.13 24.49 -13.87
N PHE A 233 -1.46 25.63 -13.96
CA PHE A 233 -2.03 26.96 -13.80
C PHE A 233 -1.48 27.87 -14.91
N ARG A 234 -2.37 28.52 -15.68
CA ARG A 234 -1.98 29.44 -16.78
C ARG A 234 -0.89 28.85 -17.70
N ASP A 235 -1.16 27.66 -18.23
CA ASP A 235 -0.31 26.93 -19.19
C ASP A 235 1.09 26.54 -18.69
N LYS A 236 1.29 26.56 -17.37
CA LYS A 236 2.50 26.06 -16.72
C LYS A 236 2.15 24.99 -15.69
N LEU A 237 2.97 23.96 -15.64
CA LEU A 237 2.96 23.01 -14.53
C LEU A 237 3.74 23.61 -13.37
N TYR A 238 3.07 23.78 -12.24
CA TYR A 238 3.67 24.18 -10.97
C TYR A 238 3.85 22.96 -10.08
N VAL A 239 4.99 22.91 -9.40
CA VAL A 239 5.30 21.91 -8.38
C VAL A 239 5.62 22.65 -7.11
N VAL A 240 4.96 22.30 -6.01
CA VAL A 240 5.28 22.78 -4.67
C VAL A 240 5.66 21.59 -3.81
N HIS A 241 6.73 21.72 -3.03
CA HIS A 241 7.25 20.64 -2.20
C HIS A 241 7.86 21.17 -0.90
N LYS A 242 8.02 20.28 0.08
CA LYS A 242 8.78 20.57 1.30
C LYS A 242 10.27 20.63 0.94
N GLY A 243 11.03 21.49 1.61
CA GLY A 243 12.49 21.53 1.49
C GLY A 243 13.15 20.24 1.98
N ASN A 244 14.34 19.94 1.44
CA ASN A 244 15.21 18.89 1.94
C ASN A 244 16.09 19.43 3.08
N GLY A 245 15.93 18.88 4.30
CA GLY A 245 16.68 19.31 5.48
C GLY A 245 16.17 20.61 6.12
N ASN A 246 15.04 21.15 5.63
CA ASN A 246 14.31 22.25 6.25
C ASN A 246 12.80 22.04 6.09
N ASN A 247 12.01 22.83 6.81
CA ASN A 247 10.56 22.77 6.77
C ASN A 247 9.93 23.86 5.89
N SER A 248 10.71 24.66 5.16
CA SER A 248 10.16 25.66 4.22
C SER A 248 9.47 24.97 3.04
N LEU A 249 8.44 25.59 2.50
CA LEU A 249 7.92 25.24 1.18
C LEU A 249 8.78 25.83 0.08
N TRP A 250 8.91 25.08 -1.01
CA TRP A 250 9.66 25.42 -2.21
C TRP A 250 8.78 25.18 -3.43
N TRP A 251 9.04 25.90 -4.52
CA TRP A 251 8.29 25.74 -5.74
C TRP A 251 9.10 26.02 -7.00
N THR A 252 8.73 25.30 -8.05
CA THR A 252 9.22 25.50 -9.41
C THR A 252 8.08 25.41 -10.40
N SER A 253 8.33 25.81 -11.64
CA SER A 253 7.39 25.64 -12.73
C SER A 253 8.06 25.35 -14.06
N ARG A 254 7.28 24.87 -15.02
CA ARG A 254 7.70 24.71 -16.41
C ARG A 254 6.56 24.98 -17.37
N THR A 255 6.90 25.39 -18.59
CA THR A 255 5.98 25.32 -19.73
C THR A 255 6.03 23.93 -20.36
N ALA A 256 5.11 23.64 -21.30
CA ALA A 256 5.05 22.35 -21.98
C ALA A 256 6.34 21.99 -22.73
N THR A 257 7.02 23.00 -23.30
CA THR A 257 8.24 22.84 -24.11
C THR A 257 9.51 23.35 -23.45
N GLY A 258 9.38 24.08 -22.33
CA GLY A 258 10.51 24.67 -21.62
C GLY A 258 11.16 23.72 -20.61
N ALA A 259 12.36 24.10 -20.17
CA ALA A 259 13.02 23.51 -19.02
C ALA A 259 12.33 23.95 -17.71
N TRP A 260 12.62 23.22 -16.62
CA TRP A 260 12.24 23.64 -15.27
C TRP A 260 12.90 24.97 -14.90
N GLU A 261 12.12 25.87 -14.31
CA GLU A 261 12.61 27.10 -13.72
C GLU A 261 13.42 26.79 -12.43
N PRO A 262 14.35 27.66 -12.00
CA PRO A 262 15.04 27.49 -10.73
C PRO A 262 14.07 27.41 -9.56
N ASP A 263 14.42 26.60 -8.55
CA ASP A 263 13.63 26.46 -7.34
C ASP A 263 13.55 27.78 -6.56
N ARG A 264 12.39 28.04 -5.96
CA ARG A 264 12.12 29.26 -5.19
C ARG A 264 11.55 28.89 -3.85
N GLU A 265 12.20 29.34 -2.79
CA GLU A 265 11.65 29.23 -1.44
C GLU A 265 10.39 30.11 -1.31
N LEU A 266 9.44 29.66 -0.50
CA LEU A 266 8.33 30.44 0.04
C LEU A 266 8.70 30.84 1.47
N PRO A 267 9.30 32.02 1.68
CA PRO A 267 9.71 32.42 3.01
C PRO A 267 8.51 32.44 3.96
N GLN A 268 8.71 31.98 5.20
CA GLN A 268 7.70 31.91 6.26
C GLN A 268 6.54 30.93 6.03
N HIS A 269 6.54 30.15 4.94
CA HIS A 269 5.57 29.09 4.73
C HIS A 269 6.21 27.76 5.08
N GLY A 270 5.81 27.18 6.21
CA GLY A 270 6.44 25.99 6.78
C GLY A 270 5.51 24.78 6.83
N THR A 271 6.04 23.59 6.53
CA THR A 271 5.30 22.33 6.64
C THR A 271 6.16 21.16 7.15
N ASP A 272 5.52 20.25 7.89
CA ASP A 272 6.12 18.98 8.32
C ASP A 272 5.90 17.85 7.29
N THR A 273 4.96 17.99 6.37
CA THR A 273 4.51 16.95 5.42
C THR A 273 4.46 17.48 3.98
N GLY A 274 3.98 16.68 3.03
CA GLY A 274 3.70 17.16 1.68
C GLY A 274 2.59 18.24 1.66
N PRO A 275 2.64 19.21 0.74
CA PRO A 275 1.53 20.14 0.48
C PRO A 275 0.46 19.52 -0.43
N ALA A 276 -0.60 20.28 -0.72
CA ALA A 276 -1.60 19.99 -1.74
C ALA A 276 -1.86 21.21 -2.61
N LEU A 277 -2.11 21.01 -3.91
CA LEU A 277 -2.37 22.08 -4.88
C LEU A 277 -3.68 21.90 -5.61
N ALA A 278 -4.39 23.01 -5.87
CA ALA A 278 -5.51 23.04 -6.80
C ALA A 278 -5.71 24.46 -7.35
N VAL A 279 -6.17 24.56 -8.60
CA VAL A 279 -6.56 25.84 -9.20
C VAL A 279 -8.03 26.11 -8.90
N PHE A 280 -8.33 27.27 -8.31
CA PHE A 280 -9.70 27.72 -8.03
C PHE A 280 -9.87 29.18 -8.43
N GLY A 281 -10.83 29.45 -9.31
CA GLY A 281 -10.95 30.76 -9.94
C GLY A 281 -9.68 31.15 -10.69
N ASN A 282 -9.12 32.32 -10.37
CA ASN A 282 -7.94 32.88 -11.04
C ASN A 282 -6.62 32.63 -10.30
N TYR A 283 -6.62 31.75 -9.30
CA TYR A 283 -5.47 31.51 -8.43
C TYR A 283 -5.13 30.03 -8.33
N LEU A 284 -3.84 29.74 -8.13
CA LEU A 284 -3.37 28.44 -7.69
C LEU A 284 -3.31 28.45 -6.15
N TYR A 285 -4.03 27.55 -5.50
CA TYR A 285 -4.04 27.41 -4.05
C TYR A 285 -3.07 26.33 -3.60
N CYS A 286 -2.38 26.58 -2.49
CA CYS A 286 -1.60 25.61 -1.75
C CYS A 286 -2.16 25.48 -0.34
N VAL A 287 -2.41 24.26 0.11
CA VAL A 287 -2.81 23.94 1.49
C VAL A 287 -1.83 22.93 2.07
N HIS A 288 -1.41 23.13 3.31
CA HIS A 288 -0.41 22.30 3.96
C HIS A 288 -0.63 22.21 5.47
N LYS A 289 -0.07 21.16 6.07
CA LYS A 289 0.08 21.07 7.53
C LYS A 289 1.12 22.11 7.98
N GLY A 290 0.90 22.76 9.12
CA GLY A 290 1.86 23.69 9.72
C GLY A 290 3.16 23.03 10.17
N ASN A 291 4.23 23.81 10.24
CA ASN A 291 5.52 23.41 10.79
C ASN A 291 5.46 23.36 12.33
N GLY A 292 5.75 22.21 12.94
CA GLY A 292 5.73 22.04 14.40
C GLY A 292 4.35 22.16 15.05
N SER A 293 3.28 22.18 14.26
CA SER A 293 1.89 22.23 14.73
C SER A 293 1.00 21.38 13.82
N ASN A 294 -0.16 20.94 14.32
CA ASN A 294 -1.13 20.20 13.51
C ASN A 294 -2.15 21.10 12.81
N SER A 295 -2.06 22.42 12.95
CA SER A 295 -2.92 23.37 12.22
C SER A 295 -2.75 23.23 10.71
N VAL A 296 -3.82 23.47 9.96
CA VAL A 296 -3.78 23.52 8.49
C VAL A 296 -3.68 24.97 8.03
N TRP A 297 -2.79 25.22 7.08
CA TRP A 297 -2.45 26.55 6.56
C TRP A 297 -2.67 26.59 5.04
N TRP A 298 -2.89 27.79 4.51
CA TRP A 298 -3.10 27.99 3.08
C TRP A 298 -2.55 29.32 2.56
N THR A 299 -2.10 29.27 1.32
CA THR A 299 -1.67 30.43 0.53
C THR A 299 -2.15 30.29 -0.92
N ARG A 300 -2.17 31.38 -1.67
CA ARG A 300 -2.56 31.37 -3.09
C ARG A 300 -1.61 32.19 -3.95
N PHE A 301 -1.43 31.74 -5.18
CA PHE A 301 -0.59 32.37 -6.20
C PHE A 301 -1.44 33.03 -7.27
N ASP A 302 -1.15 34.28 -7.58
CA ASP A 302 -1.91 35.08 -8.56
C ASP A 302 -1.30 35.07 -9.97
N GLY A 303 -0.23 34.30 -10.19
CA GLY A 303 0.58 34.29 -11.42
C GLY A 303 1.89 35.06 -11.30
N THR A 304 2.06 35.84 -10.23
CA THR A 304 3.25 36.66 -9.99
C THR A 304 3.78 36.49 -8.56
N SER A 305 2.90 36.49 -7.57
CA SER A 305 3.26 36.40 -6.15
C SER A 305 2.32 35.47 -5.36
N TRP A 306 2.87 34.88 -4.31
CA TRP A 306 2.11 34.12 -3.32
C TRP A 306 1.62 35.08 -2.22
N SER A 307 0.39 34.88 -1.75
CA SER A 307 -0.14 35.63 -0.62
C SER A 307 0.57 35.27 0.68
N PRO A 308 0.45 36.09 1.74
CA PRO A 308 0.81 35.65 3.08
C PRO A 308 0.06 34.37 3.47
N ASP A 309 0.73 33.51 4.24
CA ASP A 309 0.16 32.27 4.76
C ASP A 309 -0.96 32.55 5.77
N GLN A 310 -2.01 31.75 5.75
CA GLN A 310 -3.19 31.89 6.60
C GLN A 310 -3.61 30.56 7.20
N GLU A 311 -3.87 30.53 8.49
CA GLU A 311 -4.42 29.34 9.14
C GLU A 311 -5.88 29.14 8.71
N ILE A 312 -6.26 27.89 8.42
CA ILE A 312 -7.65 27.49 8.29
C ILE A 312 -8.23 27.32 9.70
N PRO A 313 -9.21 28.15 10.11
CA PRO A 313 -9.64 28.18 11.50
C PRO A 313 -10.20 26.84 11.97
N ARG A 314 -9.67 26.34 13.10
CA ARG A 314 -10.13 25.12 13.78
C ARG A 314 -10.02 23.83 12.94
N VAL A 315 -9.13 23.82 11.94
CA VAL A 315 -8.82 22.63 11.16
C VAL A 315 -7.43 22.15 11.52
N SER A 316 -7.30 20.85 11.82
CA SER A 316 -6.02 20.24 12.17
C SER A 316 -5.86 18.84 11.59
N THR A 317 -4.63 18.46 11.27
CA THR A 317 -4.30 17.21 10.59
C THR A 317 -2.99 16.61 11.11
N SER A 318 -2.94 15.28 11.16
CA SER A 318 -1.70 14.51 11.41
C SER A 318 -0.98 14.08 10.12
N SER A 319 -1.49 14.43 8.94
CA SER A 319 -0.90 14.06 7.63
C SER A 319 -1.10 15.15 6.59
N ASN A 320 -0.51 15.01 5.40
CA ASN A 320 -0.72 15.95 4.31
C ASN A 320 -2.21 16.01 3.89
N PRO A 321 -2.74 17.20 3.57
CA PRO A 321 -4.10 17.35 3.06
C PRO A 321 -4.18 16.97 1.58
N ALA A 322 -5.40 16.98 1.03
CA ALA A 322 -5.70 16.84 -0.39
C ALA A 322 -6.65 17.94 -0.85
N LEU A 323 -6.50 18.43 -2.09
CA LEU A 323 -7.32 19.49 -2.65
C LEU A 323 -7.97 19.11 -3.98
N ALA A 324 -9.22 19.51 -4.17
CA ALA A 324 -9.90 19.48 -5.46
C ALA A 324 -11.01 20.53 -5.51
N VAL A 325 -11.33 21.04 -6.70
CA VAL A 325 -12.49 21.93 -6.89
C VAL A 325 -13.70 21.11 -7.30
N TYR A 326 -14.79 21.24 -6.55
CA TYR A 326 -16.07 20.58 -6.81
C TYR A 326 -17.22 21.55 -6.53
N ASN A 327 -18.23 21.60 -7.41
CA ASN A 327 -19.40 22.48 -7.27
C ASN A 327 -19.06 23.93 -6.88
N ASN A 328 -18.09 24.52 -7.57
CA ASN A 328 -17.60 25.89 -7.35
C ASN A 328 -17.08 26.17 -5.92
N LYS A 329 -16.55 25.15 -5.26
CA LYS A 329 -15.84 25.28 -3.99
C LYS A 329 -14.53 24.51 -4.06
N LEU A 330 -13.52 25.01 -3.36
CA LEU A 330 -12.29 24.27 -3.13
C LEU A 330 -12.51 23.37 -1.91
N TYR A 331 -12.42 22.07 -2.09
CA TYR A 331 -12.51 21.05 -1.03
C TYR A 331 -11.11 20.73 -0.53
N CYS A 332 -10.96 20.68 0.79
CA CYS A 332 -9.78 20.17 1.48
C CYS A 332 -10.20 18.94 2.29
N VAL A 333 -9.68 17.77 1.94
CA VAL A 333 -9.87 16.53 2.71
C VAL A 333 -8.57 16.19 3.42
N HIS A 334 -8.64 15.79 4.68
CA HIS A 334 -7.47 15.49 5.49
C HIS A 334 -7.75 14.40 6.52
N ARG A 335 -6.67 13.84 7.06
CA ARG A 335 -6.72 12.99 8.23
C ARG A 335 -7.04 13.83 9.48
N GLY A 336 -7.75 13.25 10.43
CA GLY A 336 -7.97 13.80 11.76
C GLY A 336 -6.67 14.00 12.52
N ASN A 337 -6.74 14.83 13.56
CA ASN A 337 -5.62 15.08 14.45
C ASN A 337 -5.67 14.14 15.65
N GLY A 338 -4.70 13.22 15.75
CA GLY A 338 -4.62 12.26 16.87
C GLY A 338 -5.47 11.00 16.69
N ASP A 339 -6.19 10.86 15.59
CA ASP A 339 -6.88 9.63 15.20
C ASP A 339 -6.70 9.34 13.69
N ALA A 340 -7.42 8.34 13.18
CA ALA A 340 -7.38 7.94 11.78
C ALA A 340 -8.59 8.45 10.97
N SER A 341 -9.54 9.14 11.59
CA SER A 341 -10.76 9.59 10.90
C SER A 341 -10.42 10.55 9.75
N MET A 342 -11.31 10.69 8.77
CA MET A 342 -11.15 11.66 7.69
C MET A 342 -12.16 12.77 7.81
N TRP A 343 -11.72 13.98 7.50
CA TRP A 343 -12.49 15.21 7.64
C TRP A 343 -12.38 16.03 6.37
N TYR A 344 -13.34 16.93 6.16
CA TYR A 344 -13.29 17.88 5.07
C TYR A 344 -13.80 19.26 5.45
N THR A 345 -13.18 20.26 4.86
CA THR A 345 -13.63 21.65 4.86
C THR A 345 -13.68 22.20 3.43
N THR A 346 -14.47 23.24 3.20
CA THR A 346 -14.68 23.84 1.88
C THR A 346 -14.43 25.33 1.91
N PHE A 347 -13.82 25.86 0.85
CA PHE A 347 -13.64 27.29 0.64
C PHE A 347 -14.54 27.80 -0.49
N ASP A 348 -15.35 28.82 -0.20
CA ASP A 348 -16.33 29.39 -1.13
C ASP A 348 -15.80 30.57 -1.98
N GLY A 349 -14.50 30.87 -1.86
CA GLY A 349 -13.88 32.06 -2.46
C GLY A 349 -13.61 33.17 -1.43
N THR A 350 -14.26 33.11 -0.27
CA THR A 350 -14.18 34.12 0.79
C THR A 350 -13.81 33.51 2.14
N ARG A 351 -14.41 32.38 2.51
CA ARG A 351 -14.22 31.73 3.82
C ARG A 351 -14.18 30.21 3.73
N TRP A 352 -13.50 29.62 4.68
CA TRP A 352 -13.54 28.19 4.94
C TRP A 352 -14.76 27.84 5.78
N SER A 353 -15.38 26.70 5.49
CA SER A 353 -16.49 26.15 6.26
C SER A 353 -16.00 25.52 7.56
N GLN A 354 -16.93 25.21 8.46
CA GLN A 354 -16.65 24.33 9.58
C GLN A 354 -16.17 22.96 9.05
N ASP A 355 -15.24 22.37 9.79
CA ASP A 355 -14.73 21.03 9.51
C ASP A 355 -15.81 19.97 9.71
N THR A 356 -15.89 19.01 8.81
CA THR A 356 -16.96 18.01 8.77
C THR A 356 -16.38 16.60 8.64
N LEU A 357 -16.78 15.70 9.54
CA LEU A 357 -16.37 14.30 9.51
C LEU A 357 -16.92 13.60 8.25
N ILE A 358 -16.06 12.83 7.59
CA ILE A 358 -16.47 11.85 6.58
C ILE A 358 -16.84 10.56 7.32
N PRO A 359 -18.10 10.08 7.25
CA PRO A 359 -18.52 8.93 8.03
C PRO A 359 -17.83 7.63 7.62
N ASN A 360 -17.42 6.83 8.62
CA ASN A 360 -16.91 5.46 8.45
C ASN A 360 -15.66 5.33 7.56
N THR A 361 -14.84 6.38 7.48
CA THR A 361 -13.55 6.36 6.77
C THR A 361 -12.40 6.44 7.76
N ALA A 362 -11.31 5.73 7.49
CA ALA A 362 -10.10 5.80 8.31
C ALA A 362 -8.81 5.66 7.48
N THR A 363 -7.88 6.60 7.65
CA THR A 363 -6.58 6.67 6.96
C THR A 363 -5.43 6.93 7.93
N VAL A 364 -4.24 6.41 7.62
CA VAL A 364 -2.99 6.83 8.29
C VAL A 364 -2.09 7.72 7.43
N ALA A 365 -2.46 7.96 6.18
CA ALA A 365 -1.72 8.82 5.25
C ALA A 365 -2.61 9.94 4.70
N GLY A 366 -2.00 10.87 3.95
CA GLY A 366 -2.77 11.88 3.22
C GLY A 366 -3.64 11.23 2.13
N PRO A 367 -4.90 11.67 1.97
CA PRO A 367 -5.79 11.19 0.92
C PRO A 367 -5.44 11.82 -0.45
N ALA A 368 -6.17 11.42 -1.50
CA ALA A 368 -6.13 12.05 -2.82
C ALA A 368 -7.53 12.32 -3.34
N LEU A 369 -7.71 13.41 -4.08
CA LEU A 369 -9.01 13.88 -4.57
C LEU A 369 -9.01 14.11 -6.08
N ALA A 370 -10.13 13.77 -6.73
CA ALA A 370 -10.41 14.15 -8.11
C ALA A 370 -11.92 14.19 -8.36
N VAL A 371 -12.37 15.05 -9.26
CA VAL A 371 -13.77 15.09 -9.68
C VAL A 371 -13.95 14.26 -10.93
N PHE A 372 -14.77 13.22 -10.86
CA PHE A 372 -15.06 12.30 -11.97
C PHE A 372 -16.55 12.07 -12.07
N LYS A 373 -17.11 12.12 -13.29
CA LYS A 373 -18.54 11.90 -13.58
C LYS A 373 -19.50 12.60 -12.60
N GLY A 374 -19.21 13.85 -12.26
CA GLY A 374 -20.06 14.70 -11.41
C GLY A 374 -19.97 14.43 -9.90
N LYS A 375 -19.04 13.60 -9.45
CA LYS A 375 -18.79 13.31 -8.03
C LYS A 375 -17.34 13.65 -7.67
N LEU A 376 -17.12 14.04 -6.42
CA LEU A 376 -15.78 14.18 -5.85
C LEU A 376 -15.34 12.84 -5.27
N TYR A 377 -14.38 12.18 -5.92
CA TYR A 377 -13.77 10.94 -5.44
C TYR A 377 -12.64 11.24 -4.47
N CYS A 378 -12.56 10.41 -3.45
CA CYS A 378 -11.46 10.39 -2.49
C CYS A 378 -10.89 8.97 -2.43
N VAL A 379 -9.59 8.84 -2.68
CA VAL A 379 -8.84 7.59 -2.51
C VAL A 379 -7.84 7.78 -1.37
N HIS A 380 -7.73 6.80 -0.50
CA HIS A 380 -6.89 6.88 0.69
C HIS A 380 -6.30 5.51 1.06
N ARG A 381 -5.25 5.52 1.89
CA ARG A 381 -4.63 4.30 2.42
C ARG A 381 -5.34 3.92 3.72
N GLY A 382 -5.76 2.66 3.84
CA GLY A 382 -6.43 2.16 5.03
C GLY A 382 -5.66 2.38 6.33
N ASN A 383 -6.40 2.44 7.44
CA ASN A 383 -5.83 2.67 8.76
C ASN A 383 -5.14 1.42 9.34
N ASN A 384 -5.81 0.27 9.27
CA ASN A 384 -5.36 -0.98 9.88
C ASN A 384 -4.76 -1.97 8.88
N ASP A 385 -4.81 -1.61 7.59
CA ASP A 385 -4.25 -2.35 6.48
C ASP A 385 -3.46 -1.38 5.58
N GLN A 386 -2.88 -1.93 4.52
CA GLN A 386 -2.21 -1.16 3.48
C GLN A 386 -3.07 -1.06 2.24
N SER A 387 -4.28 -1.61 2.26
CA SER A 387 -5.18 -1.53 1.12
C SER A 387 -5.50 -0.07 0.82
N LEU A 388 -5.72 0.21 -0.45
CA LEU A 388 -6.35 1.46 -0.86
C LEU A 388 -7.85 1.33 -0.69
N TRP A 389 -8.48 2.43 -0.32
CA TRP A 389 -9.91 2.56 -0.09
C TRP A 389 -10.43 3.79 -0.82
N TRP A 390 -11.71 3.79 -1.15
CA TRP A 390 -12.35 4.95 -1.77
C TRP A 390 -13.77 5.20 -1.32
N THR A 391 -14.12 6.48 -1.37
CA THR A 391 -15.47 6.99 -1.22
C THR A 391 -15.70 8.14 -2.21
N ALA A 392 -16.95 8.40 -2.57
CA ALA A 392 -17.33 9.47 -3.48
C ALA A 392 -18.43 10.35 -2.89
N PHE A 393 -18.27 11.66 -3.04
CA PHE A 393 -19.24 12.67 -2.61
C PHE A 393 -20.08 13.15 -3.80
N ASN A 394 -21.40 13.09 -3.67
CA ASN A 394 -22.35 13.48 -4.72
C ASN A 394 -22.87 14.92 -4.60
N GLY A 395 -22.29 15.73 -3.70
CA GLY A 395 -22.79 17.07 -3.37
C GLY A 395 -23.62 17.14 -2.09
N SER A 396 -24.09 16.01 -1.58
CA SER A 396 -24.87 15.92 -0.34
C SER A 396 -24.31 14.90 0.65
N THR A 397 -23.93 13.72 0.17
CA THR A 397 -23.49 12.59 1.00
C THR A 397 -22.28 11.89 0.41
N TRP A 398 -21.43 11.36 1.28
CA TRP A 398 -20.36 10.43 0.92
C TRP A 398 -20.93 9.01 0.75
N SER A 399 -20.44 8.27 -0.25
CA SER A 399 -20.75 6.86 -0.40
C SER A 399 -20.11 6.03 0.73
N ARG A 400 -20.54 4.77 0.85
CA ARG A 400 -19.83 3.79 1.70
C ARG A 400 -18.37 3.70 1.26
N ASP A 401 -17.46 3.71 2.24
CA ASP A 401 -16.05 3.47 2.02
C ASP A 401 -15.83 2.03 1.55
N THR A 402 -15.11 1.88 0.45
CA THR A 402 -14.99 0.62 -0.29
C THR A 402 -13.51 0.34 -0.55
N GLU A 403 -13.06 -0.87 -0.22
CA GLU A 403 -11.69 -1.31 -0.47
C GLU A 403 -11.41 -1.44 -1.98
N PHE A 404 -10.17 -1.20 -2.41
CA PHE A 404 -9.63 -1.62 -3.70
C PHE A 404 -9.09 -3.05 -3.58
N PRO A 405 -9.76 -4.08 -4.12
CA PRO A 405 -9.27 -5.45 -4.00
C PRO A 405 -7.88 -5.59 -4.63
N GLY A 406 -6.90 -6.09 -3.88
CA GLY A 406 -5.54 -6.35 -4.38
C GLY A 406 -4.60 -5.13 -4.47
N HIS A 407 -5.07 -3.93 -4.14
CA HIS A 407 -4.26 -2.72 -4.27
C HIS A 407 -3.78 -2.25 -2.89
N ALA A 408 -2.49 -2.42 -2.62
CA ALA A 408 -1.87 -1.95 -1.38
C ALA A 408 -0.84 -0.83 -1.61
N SER A 409 -0.75 0.10 -0.65
CA SER A 409 0.16 1.23 -0.66
C SER A 409 0.88 1.50 0.66
N GLY A 410 2.16 1.84 0.56
CA GLY A 410 3.00 2.30 1.67
C GLY A 410 2.88 3.79 2.01
N ALA A 411 2.19 4.57 1.18
CA ALA A 411 2.05 6.03 1.32
C ALA A 411 0.65 6.50 0.87
N GLY A 412 0.41 7.82 0.84
CA GLY A 412 -0.78 8.37 0.23
C GLY A 412 -0.79 8.18 -1.30
N PRO A 413 -1.95 8.02 -1.95
CA PRO A 413 -2.06 7.93 -3.41
C PRO A 413 -2.03 9.34 -4.05
N ALA A 414 -2.03 9.36 -5.39
CA ALA A 414 -2.37 10.51 -6.21
C ALA A 414 -3.51 10.13 -7.15
N LEU A 415 -4.42 11.06 -7.41
CA LEU A 415 -5.65 10.80 -8.15
C LEU A 415 -5.91 11.93 -9.15
N MET A 416 -6.26 11.60 -10.38
CA MET A 416 -6.75 12.59 -11.34
C MET A 416 -7.65 11.97 -12.41
N VAL A 417 -8.37 12.80 -13.16
CA VAL A 417 -9.05 12.34 -14.37
C VAL A 417 -8.11 12.46 -15.56
N TYR A 418 -8.01 11.39 -16.35
CA TYR A 418 -7.26 11.35 -17.59
C TYR A 418 -8.12 10.75 -18.71
N ARG A 419 -8.05 11.35 -19.90
CA ARG A 419 -8.62 10.81 -21.13
C ARG A 419 -7.49 10.58 -22.11
N ASP A 420 -7.32 9.34 -22.50
CA ASP A 420 -6.42 9.03 -23.61
C ASP A 420 -6.95 9.72 -24.89
N PRO A 421 -6.12 10.45 -25.67
CA PRO A 421 -6.53 11.09 -26.93
C PRO A 421 -7.14 10.15 -27.96
N TYR A 422 -6.85 8.85 -27.89
CA TYR A 422 -7.43 7.81 -28.73
C TYR A 422 -8.54 7.02 -28.00
N GLY A 423 -8.74 7.28 -26.71
CA GLY A 423 -9.82 6.72 -25.91
C GLY A 423 -11.15 7.48 -26.09
N THR A 424 -12.26 6.79 -25.83
CA THR A 424 -13.61 7.35 -25.93
C THR A 424 -14.16 7.86 -24.60
N GLU A 425 -13.53 7.53 -23.48
CA GLU A 425 -14.03 7.80 -22.14
C GLU A 425 -12.96 8.43 -21.25
N ASP A 426 -13.40 9.29 -20.33
CA ASP A 426 -12.58 9.69 -19.19
C ASP A 426 -12.39 8.51 -18.25
N GLN A 427 -11.20 8.42 -17.66
CA GLN A 427 -10.87 7.46 -16.62
C GLN A 427 -10.37 8.20 -15.39
N LEU A 428 -10.70 7.66 -14.22
CA LEU A 428 -10.12 8.11 -12.97
C LEU A 428 -8.82 7.34 -12.75
N PHE A 429 -7.69 8.02 -12.91
CA PHE A 429 -6.35 7.46 -12.86
C PHE A 429 -5.74 7.64 -11.47
N CYS A 430 -5.33 6.53 -10.85
CA CYS A 430 -4.71 6.51 -9.53
C CYS A 430 -3.27 6.02 -9.64
N VAL A 431 -2.34 6.73 -9.00
CA VAL A 431 -0.93 6.31 -8.85
C VAL A 431 -0.60 6.22 -7.38
N HIS A 432 0.11 5.19 -6.96
CA HIS A 432 0.47 5.01 -5.57
C HIS A 432 1.81 4.29 -5.41
N ARG A 433 2.44 4.48 -4.24
CA ARG A 433 3.58 3.66 -3.82
C ARG A 433 3.11 2.24 -3.57
N GLY A 434 3.88 1.24 -3.95
CA GLY A 434 3.60 -0.15 -3.63
C GLY A 434 3.64 -0.44 -2.12
N PHE A 435 3.18 -1.63 -1.78
CA PHE A 435 3.41 -2.30 -0.51
C PHE A 435 3.13 -3.76 -0.77
N GLY A 436 4.01 -4.68 -0.35
CA GLY A 436 3.82 -6.06 -0.78
C GLY A 436 5.07 -6.70 -1.34
N LYS A 437 5.09 -8.02 -1.36
CA LYS A 437 5.62 -8.72 -2.52
C LYS A 437 4.50 -8.76 -3.56
N LYS A 438 4.34 -7.68 -4.32
CA LYS A 438 3.50 -7.71 -5.52
C LYS A 438 4.28 -8.42 -6.62
N ASN A 439 3.87 -9.64 -6.96
CA ASN A 439 4.49 -10.35 -8.09
C ASN A 439 4.00 -9.69 -9.38
N ALA A 440 4.91 -9.15 -10.18
CA ALA A 440 4.62 -8.65 -11.53
C ALA A 440 4.25 -9.76 -12.54
N ALA A 441 3.89 -10.96 -12.06
CA ALA A 441 3.98 -12.22 -12.79
C ALA A 441 2.63 -12.94 -12.97
N THR A 442 1.55 -12.21 -13.27
CA THR A 442 0.30 -12.84 -13.74
C THR A 442 0.21 -12.95 -15.27
N ASN A 443 1.12 -12.35 -16.04
CA ASN A 443 1.03 -12.35 -17.51
C ASN A 443 2.03 -13.25 -18.27
N GLU A 444 3.04 -13.85 -17.63
CA GLU A 444 4.03 -14.68 -18.36
C GLU A 444 3.69 -16.18 -18.41
N ASN A 445 2.73 -16.66 -17.61
CA ASN A 445 2.41 -18.10 -17.53
C ASN A 445 1.16 -18.55 -18.31
N GLN A 446 0.52 -17.68 -19.09
CA GLN A 446 -0.61 -18.06 -19.96
C GLN A 446 -0.28 -18.12 -21.46
N GLU A 447 0.89 -17.66 -21.90
CA GLU A 447 1.30 -17.75 -23.32
C GLU A 447 2.16 -18.99 -23.65
N LEU A 448 2.54 -19.81 -22.67
CA LEU A 448 3.42 -20.98 -22.87
C LEU A 448 2.68 -22.34 -22.90
N THR A 449 1.35 -22.37 -22.83
CA THR A 449 0.58 -23.64 -22.91
C THR A 449 -0.23 -23.82 -24.19
N ALA A 450 -0.08 -22.95 -25.19
CA ALA A 450 -0.83 -23.03 -26.46
C ALA A 450 0.02 -23.38 -27.70
N ALA A 451 1.27 -23.80 -27.51
CA ALA A 451 2.14 -24.21 -28.61
C ALA A 451 2.84 -25.53 -28.27
N ASP A 452 2.09 -26.63 -28.32
CA ASP A 452 2.59 -27.96 -28.69
C ASP A 452 1.42 -28.96 -28.69
N GLU A 453 0.61 -28.93 -29.74
CA GLU A 453 -0.06 -30.15 -30.21
C GLU A 453 0.65 -30.63 -31.49
N PRO A 454 1.16 -31.87 -31.53
CA PRO A 454 1.74 -32.42 -32.74
C PRO A 454 0.60 -32.80 -33.70
N VAL A 455 0.59 -32.16 -34.86
CA VAL A 455 -0.23 -32.62 -35.99
C VAL A 455 0.25 -34.01 -36.39
N SER A 456 -0.56 -35.03 -36.11
CA SER A 456 -0.38 -36.39 -36.61
C SER A 456 -1.33 -36.66 -37.78
N SER A 457 -0.71 -37.15 -38.85
CA SER A 457 -1.24 -37.70 -40.12
C SER A 457 -2.15 -36.83 -40.98
#